data_AF-A0A432UWK6-F1
#
_entry.id   AF-A0A432UWK6-F1
#
_cell.length_a   1.000
_cell.length_b   1.000
_cell.length_c   1.000
_cell.angle_alpha   90.00
_cell.angle_beta   90.00
_cell.angle_gamma   90.00
#
_symmetry.space_group_name_H-M   'P 1'
#
loop_
_entity.id
_entity.type
_entity.pdbx_description
1 polymer ?
#
loop_
_entity_poly.entity_id
_entity_poly.type
_entity_poly.pdbx_seq_one_letter_code
_entity_poly.pdbx_strand_id
1 'polypeptide(L)'
;MSGKKGQNGISAVGVLFSDGLLGPKRDGYMMRNIFLASCFAFLMAGCQTVERGSVGTQNLRAIHHPLYGITIDSVEPLDKIVDSISSLSKRPTTRVVFDKWAPASDYTQALEALYPDSYIMGEILDSFDVKDYTTRQYHERVKEYLDAHGDKVDIWEIGNEVNGEWLGHPGQVVSKIEDAYHQVKTRGYRTALTLYYNKDCWKYAEEEMFNWVATRLSADVRKGLDYLLVSYYEEDCNDLKPDWQGVFNRLGELFPHAKLGFGEVGIKDTDRKANYLESYYTMRIDHPRYVGGHFWWYYRQDMVSKTKLLWSILDNVLRGR
;
A
#
# COMPACT_ATOMS: atom_id res chain seq x y z
N MET A 1 24.12 28.26 26.71
CA MET A 1 24.82 27.60 25.59
C MET A 1 23.93 26.46 25.11
N SER A 2 23.16 26.70 24.05
CA SER A 2 22.12 25.82 23.53
C SER A 2 22.47 25.45 22.09
N GLY A 3 22.89 24.20 21.86
CA GLY A 3 23.19 23.67 20.54
C GLY A 3 21.94 23.05 19.90
N LYS A 4 21.49 23.65 18.80
CA LYS A 4 20.44 23.11 17.92
C LYS A 4 20.98 21.88 17.20
N LYS A 5 20.30 20.74 17.29
CA LYS A 5 20.48 19.59 16.39
C LYS A 5 19.61 19.77 15.16
N GLY A 6 20.23 19.57 13.99
CA GLY A 6 19.63 19.74 12.67
C GLY A 6 18.58 18.68 12.36
N GLN A 7 17.52 19.14 11.68
CA GLN A 7 16.55 18.33 10.97
C GLN A 7 17.10 18.08 9.55
N ASN A 8 17.33 16.83 9.20
CA ASN A 8 17.51 16.42 7.80
C ASN A 8 16.28 15.61 7.40
N GLY A 9 15.26 16.32 6.93
CA GLY A 9 14.14 15.71 6.22
C GLY A 9 14.57 15.34 4.81
N ILE A 10 14.30 14.09 4.44
CA ILE A 10 14.45 13.56 3.08
C ILE A 10 13.32 14.17 2.25
N SER A 11 13.65 14.82 1.13
CA SER A 11 12.69 15.36 0.17
C SER A 11 13.23 15.11 -1.24
N ALA A 12 12.48 14.35 -2.03
CA ALA A 12 12.66 14.25 -3.47
C ALA A 12 12.01 15.47 -4.14
N VAL A 13 12.76 16.10 -5.05
CA VAL A 13 12.50 17.42 -5.63
C VAL A 13 11.31 17.38 -6.60
N GLY A 14 10.25 18.13 -6.30
CA GLY A 14 9.16 18.46 -7.22
C GLY A 14 9.39 19.81 -7.90
N VAL A 15 9.31 19.83 -9.23
CA VAL A 15 9.49 21.02 -10.08
C VAL A 15 8.20 21.86 -10.10
N LEU A 16 8.33 23.16 -9.83
CA LEU A 16 7.26 24.17 -9.83
C LEU A 16 6.96 24.68 -11.25
N PHE A 17 5.68 24.81 -11.58
CA PHE A 17 5.18 25.81 -12.56
C PHE A 17 4.05 26.62 -11.92
N SER A 18 4.09 27.94 -12.14
CA SER A 18 3.20 28.94 -11.57
C SER A 18 2.06 29.34 -12.51
N ASP A 19 1.07 29.96 -11.85
CA ASP A 19 0.21 31.07 -12.29
C ASP A 19 -1.22 30.81 -12.80
N GLY A 20 -2.15 31.51 -12.13
CA GLY A 20 -3.27 32.25 -12.74
C GLY A 20 -4.68 31.73 -12.39
N LEU A 21 -5.32 32.18 -11.29
CA LEU A 21 -6.18 33.37 -11.14
C LEU A 21 -7.67 33.24 -11.59
N LEU A 22 -8.55 33.59 -10.64
CA LEU A 22 -9.93 34.14 -10.72
C LEU A 22 -11.16 33.18 -10.67
N GLY A 23 -11.98 33.34 -9.61
CA GLY A 23 -13.40 32.91 -9.52
C GLY A 23 -14.37 33.94 -10.15
N PRO A 24 -15.64 34.11 -9.70
CA PRO A 24 -16.44 33.36 -8.71
C PRO A 24 -17.94 33.07 -9.10
N LYS A 25 -18.60 32.24 -8.26
CA LYS A 25 -20.02 32.22 -7.76
C LYS A 25 -21.22 32.70 -8.61
N ARG A 26 -22.35 31.95 -8.58
CA ARG A 26 -23.58 32.23 -7.77
C ARG A 26 -24.81 31.35 -8.13
N ASP A 27 -25.51 30.92 -7.08
CA ASP A 27 -26.98 30.90 -6.77
C ASP A 27 -27.96 30.45 -7.88
N GLY A 28 -28.83 29.44 -7.72
CA GLY A 28 -29.79 29.18 -6.64
C GLY A 28 -31.22 29.49 -7.14
N TYR A 29 -32.19 28.57 -7.06
CA TYR A 29 -33.61 28.88 -6.78
C TYR A 29 -34.47 27.63 -6.56
N MET A 30 -35.43 27.84 -5.66
CA MET A 30 -36.34 26.93 -4.98
C MET A 30 -37.73 26.94 -5.64
N MET A 31 -38.55 25.91 -5.30
CA MET A 31 -40.01 25.93 -5.08
C MET A 31 -41.02 25.30 -6.07
N ARG A 32 -41.82 24.40 -5.44
CA ARG A 32 -43.30 24.29 -5.38
C ARG A 32 -44.09 23.44 -6.39
N ASN A 33 -44.49 22.28 -5.88
CA ASN A 33 -45.85 21.71 -5.74
C ASN A 33 -47.02 22.37 -6.49
N ILE A 34 -47.74 21.56 -7.30
CA ILE A 34 -49.21 21.60 -7.46
C ILE A 34 -49.76 20.16 -7.63
N PHE A 35 -50.90 19.91 -6.96
CA PHE A 35 -51.74 18.72 -6.84
C PHE A 35 -52.41 18.22 -8.14
N LEU A 36 -52.74 16.91 -8.22
CA LEU A 36 -54.10 16.44 -8.54
C LEU A 36 -54.33 14.90 -8.36
N ALA A 37 -55.32 14.63 -7.50
CA ALA A 37 -56.28 13.53 -7.33
C ALA A 37 -56.18 12.14 -8.03
N SER A 38 -56.31 11.13 -7.17
CA SER A 38 -57.21 9.94 -7.23
C SER A 38 -57.10 8.91 -8.35
N CYS A 39 -56.67 7.69 -7.96
CA CYS A 39 -57.36 6.43 -8.27
C CYS A 39 -57.01 5.37 -7.22
N PHE A 40 -58.00 4.98 -6.41
CA PHE A 40 -57.95 3.78 -5.57
C PHE A 40 -58.29 2.58 -6.46
N ALA A 41 -57.30 1.73 -6.75
CA ALA A 41 -57.53 0.41 -7.30
C ALA A 41 -56.66 -0.59 -6.54
N PHE A 42 -57.33 -1.46 -5.79
CA PHE A 42 -56.74 -2.62 -5.14
C PHE A 42 -56.15 -3.55 -6.23
N LEU A 43 -54.83 -3.68 -6.27
CA LEU A 43 -54.16 -4.84 -6.87
C LEU A 43 -53.17 -5.38 -5.84
N MET A 44 -53.48 -6.57 -5.32
CA MET A 44 -52.56 -7.39 -4.55
C MET A 44 -51.48 -7.92 -5.51
N ALA A 45 -50.46 -7.12 -5.77
CA ALA A 45 -49.21 -7.59 -6.35
C ALA A 45 -48.30 -8.00 -5.20
N GLY A 46 -47.98 -9.29 -5.12
CA GLY A 46 -47.06 -9.83 -4.12
C GLY A 46 -45.78 -9.01 -4.10
N CYS A 47 -45.37 -8.61 -2.89
CA CYS A 47 -44.06 -8.05 -2.63
C CYS A 47 -43.03 -9.13 -2.98
N GLN A 48 -42.54 -9.13 -4.24
CA GLN A 48 -41.31 -9.80 -4.56
C GLN A 48 -40.24 -9.00 -3.84
N THR A 49 -39.74 -9.57 -2.74
CA THR A 49 -38.46 -9.21 -2.19
C THR A 49 -37.48 -9.18 -3.35
N VAL A 50 -36.96 -7.99 -3.69
CA VAL A 50 -35.77 -7.88 -4.51
C VAL A 50 -34.69 -8.57 -3.70
N GLU A 51 -34.42 -9.83 -4.05
CA GLU A 51 -33.25 -10.54 -3.54
C GLU A 51 -32.06 -9.63 -3.84
N ARG A 52 -31.43 -9.16 -2.78
CA ARG A 52 -30.15 -8.47 -2.86
C ARG A 52 -29.23 -9.46 -3.55
N GLY A 53 -28.94 -9.21 -4.83
CA GLY A 53 -28.12 -10.06 -5.65
C GLY A 53 -26.88 -10.44 -4.85
N SER A 54 -26.63 -11.75 -4.74
CA SER A 54 -25.38 -12.29 -4.24
C SER A 54 -24.26 -11.47 -4.89
N VAL A 55 -23.49 -10.76 -4.07
CA VAL A 55 -22.18 -10.24 -4.48
C VAL A 55 -21.43 -11.48 -4.93
N GLY A 56 -21.32 -11.66 -6.25
CA GLY A 56 -20.55 -12.76 -6.81
C GLY A 56 -19.17 -12.66 -6.21
N THR A 57 -18.72 -13.71 -5.52
CA THR A 57 -17.35 -13.80 -5.03
C THR A 57 -16.44 -13.61 -6.23
N GLN A 58 -15.80 -12.44 -6.32
CA GLN A 58 -14.75 -12.18 -7.30
C GLN A 58 -13.74 -13.33 -7.17
N ASN A 59 -13.55 -14.09 -8.24
CA ASN A 59 -12.54 -15.15 -8.26
C ASN A 59 -11.18 -14.48 -8.39
N LEU A 60 -10.66 -14.00 -7.26
CA LEU A 60 -9.35 -13.35 -7.21
C LEU A 60 -8.28 -14.33 -7.67
N ARG A 61 -7.35 -13.85 -8.50
CA ARG A 61 -6.17 -14.61 -8.91
C ARG A 61 -5.46 -15.19 -7.68
N ALA A 62 -5.12 -16.48 -7.73
CA ALA A 62 -4.37 -17.13 -6.67
C ALA A 62 -2.96 -16.54 -6.62
N ILE A 63 -2.50 -16.13 -5.43
CA ILE A 63 -1.15 -15.61 -5.21
C ILE A 63 -0.32 -16.72 -4.58
N HIS A 64 0.83 -16.99 -5.17
CA HIS A 64 1.76 -18.01 -4.68
C HIS A 64 2.71 -17.38 -3.66
N HIS A 65 3.06 -18.17 -2.63
CA HIS A 65 4.02 -17.77 -1.59
C HIS A 65 5.29 -18.64 -1.70
N PRO A 66 6.48 -18.10 -1.37
CA PRO A 66 6.71 -16.75 -0.84
C PRO A 66 6.49 -15.64 -1.87
N LEU A 67 6.20 -14.43 -1.39
CA LEU A 67 6.19 -13.23 -2.21
C LEU A 67 7.65 -12.82 -2.49
N TYR A 68 7.96 -12.57 -3.76
CA TYR A 68 9.22 -11.97 -4.20
C TYR A 68 8.95 -10.49 -4.54
N GLY A 69 8.93 -9.65 -3.53
CA GLY A 69 8.52 -8.26 -3.63
C GLY A 69 9.55 -7.39 -4.35
N ILE A 70 9.10 -6.43 -5.15
CA ILE A 70 9.91 -5.34 -5.73
C ILE A 70 9.05 -4.07 -5.78
N THR A 71 9.64 -2.87 -5.65
CA THR A 71 8.86 -1.62 -5.70
C THR A 71 9.23 -0.76 -6.91
N ILE A 72 8.21 -0.25 -7.61
CA ILE A 72 8.38 0.83 -8.58
C ILE A 72 7.68 2.09 -8.05
N ASP A 73 8.47 3.14 -7.85
CA ASP A 73 8.03 4.48 -7.41
C ASP A 73 7.60 5.37 -8.59
N SER A 74 7.57 4.81 -9.80
CA SER A 74 7.11 5.44 -11.02
C SER A 74 6.89 4.35 -12.08
N VAL A 75 5.89 4.54 -12.95
CA VAL A 75 5.62 3.64 -14.08
C VAL A 75 6.49 3.91 -15.31
N GLU A 76 7.40 4.90 -15.24
CA GLU A 76 8.24 5.30 -16.37
C GLU A 76 9.73 5.05 -16.13
N PRO A 77 10.52 4.54 -17.09
CA PRO A 77 10.12 4.17 -18.46
C PRO A 77 9.49 2.77 -18.54
N LEU A 78 8.23 2.70 -18.97
CA LEU A 78 7.42 1.48 -18.86
C LEU A 78 8.01 0.26 -19.60
N ASP A 79 8.53 0.46 -20.82
CA ASP A 79 9.11 -0.60 -21.64
C ASP A 79 10.28 -1.31 -20.93
N LYS A 80 11.17 -0.53 -20.29
CA LYS A 80 12.32 -1.08 -19.57
C LYS A 80 11.92 -1.72 -18.25
N ILE A 81 10.89 -1.19 -17.58
CA ILE A 81 10.34 -1.77 -16.36
C ILE A 81 9.76 -3.16 -16.68
N VAL A 82 8.93 -3.27 -17.72
CA VAL A 82 8.33 -4.53 -18.17
C VAL A 82 9.42 -5.53 -18.61
N ASP A 83 10.40 -5.10 -19.41
CA ASP A 83 11.52 -5.98 -19.83
C ASP A 83 12.32 -6.50 -18.62
N SER A 84 12.58 -5.65 -17.63
CA SER A 84 13.30 -6.02 -16.42
C SER A 84 12.52 -7.03 -15.58
N ILE A 85 11.22 -6.79 -15.34
CA ILE A 85 10.36 -7.62 -14.49
C ILE A 85 10.07 -8.97 -15.15
N SER A 86 9.68 -8.98 -16.43
CA SER A 86 9.36 -10.20 -17.18
C SER A 86 10.56 -11.12 -17.39
N SER A 87 11.78 -10.60 -17.28
CA SER A 87 13.01 -11.38 -17.42
C SER A 87 13.43 -12.13 -16.13
N LEU A 88 12.79 -11.86 -14.98
CA LEU A 88 13.12 -12.54 -13.72
C LEU A 88 12.72 -14.02 -13.78
N SER A 89 13.54 -14.88 -13.20
CA SER A 89 13.35 -16.34 -13.15
C SER A 89 12.16 -16.79 -12.32
N LYS A 90 11.64 -15.93 -11.45
CA LYS A 90 10.43 -16.13 -10.66
C LYS A 90 9.50 -14.95 -10.87
N ARG A 91 8.20 -15.22 -10.93
CA ARG A 91 7.15 -14.20 -10.96
C ARG A 91 7.23 -13.34 -9.68
N PRO A 92 7.56 -12.04 -9.76
CA PRO A 92 7.61 -11.19 -8.59
C PRO A 92 6.21 -10.76 -8.14
N THR A 93 6.17 -10.06 -7.00
CA THR A 93 5.07 -9.19 -6.61
C THR A 93 5.56 -7.75 -6.72
N THR A 94 5.09 -7.02 -7.73
CA THR A 94 5.43 -5.62 -7.94
C THR A 94 4.51 -4.74 -7.09
N ARG A 95 5.09 -4.05 -6.12
CA ARG A 95 4.49 -2.92 -5.43
C ARG A 95 4.58 -1.69 -6.31
N VAL A 96 3.43 -1.14 -6.70
CA VAL A 96 3.32 0.06 -7.52
C VAL A 96 2.87 1.20 -6.61
N VAL A 97 3.70 2.24 -6.50
CA VAL A 97 3.37 3.45 -5.74
C VAL A 97 2.46 4.31 -6.59
N PHE A 98 1.25 4.60 -6.10
CA PHE A 98 0.38 5.58 -6.73
C PHE A 98 0.67 6.97 -6.19
N ASP A 99 1.16 7.85 -7.07
CA ASP A 99 1.63 9.19 -6.76
C ASP A 99 0.51 10.07 -6.24
N LYS A 100 0.87 11.00 -5.34
CA LYS A 100 -0.07 12.00 -4.84
C LYS A 100 -0.69 12.81 -5.99
N TRP A 101 -1.99 13.01 -5.88
CA TRP A 101 -2.88 13.69 -6.83
C TRP A 101 -2.98 13.05 -8.23
N ALA A 102 -2.28 11.95 -8.48
CA ALA A 102 -2.42 11.22 -9.73
C ALA A 102 -3.77 10.48 -9.78
N PRO A 103 -4.58 10.66 -10.83
CA PRO A 103 -5.80 9.87 -11.05
C PRO A 103 -5.45 8.42 -11.35
N ALA A 104 -6.39 7.51 -11.10
CA ALA A 104 -6.18 6.09 -11.34
C ALA A 104 -5.87 5.79 -12.82
N SER A 105 -6.44 6.56 -13.75
CA SER A 105 -6.26 6.38 -15.20
C SER A 105 -4.80 6.37 -15.64
N ASP A 106 -3.93 7.12 -14.95
CA ASP A 106 -2.52 7.27 -15.31
C ASP A 106 -1.73 5.95 -15.15
N TYR A 107 -2.25 5.01 -14.35
CA TYR A 107 -1.61 3.72 -14.09
C TYR A 107 -2.16 2.59 -14.96
N THR A 108 -3.25 2.80 -15.71
CA THR A 108 -3.96 1.73 -16.46
C THR A 108 -3.03 0.94 -17.36
N GLN A 109 -2.30 1.64 -18.23
CA GLN A 109 -1.40 1.00 -19.20
C GLN A 109 -0.29 0.19 -18.52
N ALA A 110 0.27 0.74 -17.43
CA ALA A 110 1.35 0.08 -16.71
C ALA A 110 0.87 -1.18 -15.98
N LEU A 111 -0.27 -1.08 -15.30
CA LEU A 111 -0.87 -2.23 -14.61
C LEU A 111 -1.24 -3.34 -15.60
N GLU A 112 -1.84 -3.00 -16.74
CA GLU A 112 -2.14 -3.97 -17.80
C GLU A 112 -0.88 -4.65 -18.36
N ALA A 113 0.21 -3.90 -18.54
CA ALA A 113 1.47 -4.44 -19.06
C ALA A 113 2.21 -5.33 -18.05
N LEU A 114 2.09 -5.05 -16.74
CA LEU A 114 2.78 -5.80 -15.68
C LEU A 114 2.00 -7.04 -15.22
N TYR A 115 0.68 -7.01 -15.29
CA TYR A 115 -0.20 -8.06 -14.77
C TYR A 115 0.11 -9.49 -15.28
N PRO A 116 0.48 -9.70 -16.57
CA PRO A 116 0.81 -11.03 -17.09
C PRO A 116 2.05 -11.65 -16.44
N ASP A 117 3.01 -10.86 -15.98
CA ASP A 117 4.34 -11.32 -15.54
C ASP A 117 4.62 -11.08 -14.04
N SER A 118 3.73 -10.35 -13.35
CA SER A 118 3.87 -10.04 -11.93
C SER A 118 2.54 -10.13 -11.19
N TYR A 119 2.59 -10.39 -9.88
CA TYR A 119 1.50 -10.04 -8.96
C TYR A 119 1.58 -8.55 -8.63
N ILE A 120 0.45 -7.86 -8.57
CA ILE A 120 0.43 -6.42 -8.32
C ILE A 120 -0.04 -6.14 -6.90
N MET A 121 0.79 -5.42 -6.15
CA MET A 121 0.38 -4.72 -4.93
C MET A 121 0.28 -3.22 -5.23
N GLY A 122 -0.91 -2.64 -5.12
CA GLY A 122 -1.10 -1.19 -5.29
C GLY A 122 -0.99 -0.49 -3.94
N GLU A 123 0.00 0.40 -3.79
CA GLU A 123 0.08 1.32 -2.66
C GLU A 123 -0.83 2.52 -2.94
N ILE A 124 -1.92 2.63 -2.16
CA ILE A 124 -2.90 3.70 -2.36
C ILE A 124 -2.26 5.08 -2.30
N LEU A 125 -1.34 5.29 -1.35
CA LEU A 125 -0.64 6.55 -1.19
C LEU A 125 0.59 6.37 -0.30
N ASP A 126 1.70 6.94 -0.73
CA ASP A 126 2.93 7.01 0.05
C ASP A 126 2.71 7.70 1.41
N SER A 127 3.38 7.18 2.45
CA SER A 127 3.22 7.64 3.82
C SER A 127 3.55 9.14 3.98
N PHE A 128 4.50 9.68 3.20
CA PHE A 128 4.90 11.08 3.20
C PHE A 128 3.77 12.02 2.79
N ASP A 129 2.88 11.55 1.91
CA ASP A 129 1.81 12.33 1.30
C ASP A 129 0.46 12.19 2.02
N VAL A 130 0.31 11.23 2.95
CA VAL A 130 -0.95 10.97 3.67
C VAL A 130 -1.50 12.22 4.36
N LYS A 131 -0.63 13.06 4.94
CA LYS A 131 -1.02 14.29 5.65
C LYS A 131 -1.69 15.34 4.75
N ASP A 132 -1.43 15.28 3.44
CA ASP A 132 -1.94 16.26 2.48
C ASP A 132 -3.37 15.94 2.01
N TYR A 133 -3.89 14.77 2.40
CA TYR A 133 -5.26 14.35 2.15
C TYR A 133 -6.13 14.51 3.39
N THR A 134 -7.32 15.07 3.22
CA THR A 134 -8.40 14.89 4.20
C THR A 134 -8.90 13.43 4.17
N THR A 135 -9.59 12.99 5.23
CA THR A 135 -10.22 11.65 5.24
C THR A 135 -11.16 11.45 4.05
N ARG A 136 -11.91 12.49 3.66
CA ARG A 136 -12.79 12.43 2.49
C ARG A 136 -12.01 12.27 1.18
N GLN A 137 -10.93 13.04 0.97
CA GLN A 137 -10.14 12.89 -0.26
C GLN A 137 -9.47 11.52 -0.35
N TYR A 138 -9.03 10.97 0.78
CA TYR A 138 -8.48 9.61 0.82
C TYR A 138 -9.55 8.56 0.49
N HIS A 139 -10.76 8.70 1.03
CA HIS A 139 -11.92 7.87 0.70
C HIS A 139 -12.20 7.86 -0.81
N GLU A 140 -12.29 9.04 -1.43
CA GLU A 140 -12.57 9.16 -2.87
C GLU A 140 -11.43 8.58 -3.71
N ARG A 141 -10.17 8.78 -3.30
CA ARG A 141 -9.01 8.17 -3.97
C ARG A 141 -9.07 6.65 -3.92
N VAL A 142 -9.29 6.05 -2.75
CA VAL A 142 -9.43 4.60 -2.62
C VAL A 142 -10.55 4.09 -3.53
N LYS A 143 -11.70 4.76 -3.51
CA LYS A 143 -12.84 4.41 -4.36
C LYS A 143 -12.45 4.44 -5.85
N GLU A 144 -11.82 5.52 -6.31
CA GLU A 144 -11.39 5.69 -7.70
C GLU A 144 -10.48 4.56 -8.18
N TYR A 145 -9.43 4.24 -7.41
CA TYR A 145 -8.48 3.20 -7.77
C TYR A 145 -9.12 1.80 -7.74
N LEU A 146 -9.99 1.52 -6.76
CA LEU A 146 -10.70 0.24 -6.70
C LEU A 146 -11.70 0.05 -7.84
N ASP A 147 -12.37 1.13 -8.26
CA ASP A 147 -13.32 1.10 -9.37
C ASP A 147 -12.60 0.95 -10.73
N ALA A 148 -11.42 1.55 -10.88
CA ALA A 148 -10.64 1.50 -12.12
C ALA A 148 -9.84 0.19 -12.28
N HIS A 149 -9.23 -0.33 -11.22
CA HIS A 149 -8.16 -1.35 -11.30
C HIS A 149 -8.38 -2.58 -10.44
N GLY A 150 -9.61 -2.79 -9.93
CA GLY A 150 -9.91 -3.93 -9.07
C GLY A 150 -9.63 -5.31 -9.68
N ASP A 151 -9.60 -5.42 -11.01
CA ASP A 151 -9.25 -6.63 -11.75
C ASP A 151 -7.76 -6.72 -12.15
N LYS A 152 -6.98 -5.64 -11.94
CA LYS A 152 -5.54 -5.54 -12.26
C LYS A 152 -4.64 -5.43 -11.03
N VAL A 153 -5.20 -5.32 -9.83
CA VAL A 153 -4.46 -5.28 -8.56
C VAL A 153 -4.82 -6.49 -7.70
N ASP A 154 -3.82 -7.29 -7.33
CA ASP A 154 -4.03 -8.52 -6.55
C ASP A 154 -4.09 -8.28 -5.04
N ILE A 155 -3.41 -7.22 -4.56
CA ILE A 155 -3.29 -6.81 -3.16
C ILE A 155 -3.37 -5.28 -3.08
N TRP A 156 -4.24 -4.76 -2.23
CA TRP A 156 -4.36 -3.32 -1.98
C TRP A 156 -3.70 -2.96 -0.67
N GLU A 157 -2.60 -2.22 -0.72
CA GLU A 157 -1.96 -1.68 0.47
C GLU A 157 -2.69 -0.41 0.93
N ILE A 158 -3.48 -0.58 1.99
CA ILE A 158 -4.44 0.43 2.49
C ILE A 158 -3.81 1.46 3.43
N GLY A 159 -2.50 1.36 3.65
CA GLY A 159 -1.73 2.26 4.48
C GLY A 159 -0.27 1.84 4.50
N ASN A 160 0.61 2.80 4.27
CA ASN A 160 2.05 2.63 4.34
C ASN A 160 2.63 3.33 5.57
N GLU A 161 3.59 2.67 6.23
CA GLU A 161 4.33 3.16 7.40
C GLU A 161 3.46 3.91 8.43
N VAL A 162 2.31 3.33 8.74
CA VAL A 162 1.17 4.07 9.32
C VAL A 162 1.38 4.60 10.74
N ASN A 163 2.42 4.14 11.40
CA ASN A 163 2.85 4.58 12.72
C ASN A 163 3.91 5.69 12.68
N GLY A 164 4.28 6.23 11.52
CA GLY A 164 5.16 7.39 11.40
C GLY A 164 4.51 8.70 11.86
N GLU A 165 5.24 9.55 12.56
CA GLU A 165 4.70 10.83 13.06
C GLU A 165 4.39 11.82 11.93
N TRP A 166 5.00 11.62 10.76
CA TRP A 166 4.92 12.53 9.62
C TRP A 166 3.58 12.44 8.89
N LEU A 167 2.80 11.38 9.11
CA LEU A 167 1.48 11.18 8.50
C LEU A 167 0.42 12.17 9.04
N GLY A 168 0.75 12.92 10.10
CA GLY A 168 -0.14 13.89 10.73
C GLY A 168 -0.88 13.31 11.94
N HIS A 169 -2.08 13.81 12.22
CA HIS A 169 -2.81 13.41 13.43
C HIS A 169 -3.19 11.91 13.40
N PRO A 170 -2.75 11.08 14.37
CA PRO A 170 -2.94 9.63 14.28
C PRO A 170 -4.40 9.19 14.16
N GLY A 171 -5.35 9.90 14.76
CA GLY A 171 -6.78 9.60 14.61
C GLY A 171 -7.30 9.76 13.17
N GLN A 172 -6.73 10.68 12.38
CA GLN A 172 -7.08 10.83 10.97
C GLN A 172 -6.44 9.74 10.13
N VAL A 173 -5.21 9.34 10.45
CA VAL A 173 -4.51 8.21 9.82
C VAL A 173 -5.32 6.93 10.01
N VAL A 174 -5.73 6.62 11.24
CA VAL A 174 -6.60 5.47 11.56
C VAL A 174 -7.91 5.54 10.78
N SER A 175 -8.57 6.70 10.76
CA SER A 175 -9.84 6.85 10.02
C SER A 175 -9.71 6.56 8.52
N LYS A 176 -8.59 6.96 7.90
CA LYS A 176 -8.29 6.69 6.48
C LYS A 176 -8.06 5.20 6.23
N ILE A 177 -7.30 4.54 7.10
CA ILE A 177 -6.98 3.11 6.99
C ILE A 177 -8.25 2.26 7.19
N GLU A 178 -9.07 2.57 8.19
CA GLU A 178 -10.30 1.83 8.46
C GLU A 178 -11.31 1.99 7.32
N ASP A 179 -11.47 3.21 6.79
CA ASP A 179 -12.29 3.44 5.60
C ASP A 179 -11.79 2.64 4.39
N ALA A 180 -10.48 2.70 4.10
CA ALA A 180 -9.89 1.95 3.00
C ALA A 180 -10.03 0.44 3.18
N TYR A 181 -9.80 -0.07 4.39
CA TYR A 181 -10.02 -1.47 4.75
C TYR A 181 -11.45 -1.90 4.39
N HIS A 182 -12.46 -1.18 4.86
CA HIS A 182 -13.86 -1.52 4.59
C HIS A 182 -14.19 -1.44 3.09
N GLN A 183 -13.68 -0.44 2.39
CA GLN A 183 -13.87 -0.30 0.94
C GLN A 183 -13.29 -1.47 0.14
N VAL A 184 -12.10 -1.96 0.51
CA VAL A 184 -11.44 -3.10 -0.13
C VAL A 184 -12.17 -4.40 0.20
N LYS A 185 -12.46 -4.66 1.50
CA LYS A 185 -13.10 -5.92 1.93
C LYS A 185 -14.53 -6.05 1.44
N THR A 186 -15.31 -4.96 1.38
CA THR A 186 -16.68 -4.97 0.87
C THR A 186 -16.73 -5.34 -0.62
N ARG A 187 -15.69 -5.00 -1.39
CA ARG A 187 -15.55 -5.41 -2.80
C ARG A 187 -14.94 -6.82 -2.97
N GLY A 188 -14.62 -7.50 -1.87
CA GLY A 188 -14.05 -8.85 -1.88
C GLY A 188 -12.58 -8.93 -2.26
N TYR A 189 -11.84 -7.82 -2.21
CA TYR A 189 -10.42 -7.76 -2.52
C TYR A 189 -9.52 -8.06 -1.31
N ARG A 190 -8.21 -8.21 -1.54
CA ARG A 190 -7.20 -8.46 -0.49
C ARG A 190 -6.57 -7.16 0.00
N THR A 191 -6.40 -7.04 1.32
CA THR A 191 -5.76 -5.88 1.97
C THR A 191 -4.35 -6.20 2.45
N ALA A 192 -3.43 -5.25 2.30
CA ALA A 192 -2.15 -5.19 3.00
C ALA A 192 -2.05 -3.91 3.85
N LEU A 193 -1.33 -3.98 4.96
CA LEU A 193 -0.95 -2.82 5.76
C LEU A 193 0.54 -2.91 6.06
N THR A 194 1.28 -1.83 5.79
CA THR A 194 2.73 -1.76 6.06
C THR A 194 3.00 -0.92 7.29
N LEU A 195 3.76 -1.47 8.24
CA LEU A 195 4.17 -0.84 9.49
C LEU A 195 5.63 -0.40 9.41
N TYR A 196 5.97 0.75 9.97
CA TYR A 196 7.35 1.20 10.09
C TYR A 196 8.00 0.63 11.36
N TYR A 197 9.03 -0.20 11.21
CA TYR A 197 9.77 -0.69 12.36
C TYR A 197 10.72 0.39 12.89
N ASN A 198 10.35 1.02 14.00
CA ASN A 198 11.00 2.22 14.52
C ASN A 198 11.54 2.05 15.94
N LYS A 199 12.01 0.84 16.27
CA LYS A 199 12.49 0.57 17.63
C LYS A 199 13.65 1.50 18.01
N ASP A 200 13.53 2.13 19.18
CA ASP A 200 14.51 3.03 19.79
C ASP A 200 14.81 4.32 18.98
N CYS A 201 13.97 4.63 17.98
CA CYS A 201 14.10 5.83 17.12
C CYS A 201 12.75 6.54 16.86
N TRP A 202 11.64 6.08 17.48
CA TRP A 202 10.35 6.77 17.41
C TRP A 202 10.42 8.17 18.03
N LYS A 203 9.64 9.11 17.49
CA LYS A 203 9.57 10.47 18.03
C LYS A 203 8.69 10.54 19.29
N TYR A 204 7.52 9.92 19.25
CA TYR A 204 6.62 9.78 20.40
C TYR A 204 6.39 8.30 20.72
N ALA A 205 6.27 7.95 22.00
CA ALA A 205 6.21 6.54 22.42
C ALA A 205 4.95 5.81 21.91
N GLU A 206 3.89 6.56 21.65
CA GLU A 206 2.65 6.08 21.02
C GLU A 206 2.81 5.67 19.54
N GLU A 207 3.93 6.03 18.90
CA GLU A 207 4.26 5.70 17.51
C GLU A 207 5.17 4.47 17.39
N GLU A 208 5.67 3.95 18.51
CA GLU A 208 6.36 2.66 18.52
C GLU A 208 5.46 1.61 17.89
N MET A 209 5.99 0.88 16.90
CA MET A 209 5.24 -0.01 16.03
C MET A 209 4.24 -0.92 16.78
N PHE A 210 4.68 -1.63 17.83
CA PHE A 210 3.80 -2.53 18.57
C PHE A 210 2.77 -1.79 19.42
N ASN A 211 3.16 -0.69 20.07
CA ASN A 211 2.25 0.14 20.85
C ASN A 211 1.16 0.76 19.96
N TRP A 212 1.55 1.29 18.80
CA TRP A 212 0.64 1.93 17.86
C TRP A 212 -0.43 0.94 17.39
N VAL A 213 -0.04 -0.23 16.88
CA VAL A 213 -1.03 -1.21 16.39
C VAL A 213 -1.89 -1.80 17.50
N ALA A 214 -1.36 -1.96 18.72
CA ALA A 214 -2.12 -2.49 19.84
C ALA A 214 -3.19 -1.50 20.34
N THR A 215 -2.96 -0.20 20.19
CA THR A 215 -3.81 0.86 20.78
C THR A 215 -4.68 1.61 19.77
N ARG A 216 -4.29 1.66 18.49
CA ARG A 216 -4.94 2.52 17.48
C ARG A 216 -5.84 1.78 16.51
N LEU A 217 -5.53 0.53 16.17
CA LEU A 217 -6.31 -0.23 15.19
C LEU A 217 -7.46 -0.98 15.84
N SER A 218 -8.65 -0.88 15.25
CA SER A 218 -9.79 -1.70 15.65
C SER A 218 -9.50 -3.20 15.55
N ALA A 219 -10.26 -3.98 16.32
CA ALA A 219 -10.17 -5.44 16.27
C ALA A 219 -10.57 -6.01 14.90
N ASP A 220 -11.42 -5.30 14.15
CA ASP A 220 -11.87 -5.73 12.83
C ASP A 220 -10.71 -5.71 11.83
N VAL A 221 -9.99 -4.59 11.72
CA VAL A 221 -8.77 -4.51 10.89
C VAL A 221 -7.75 -5.55 11.34
N ARG A 222 -7.44 -5.63 12.64
CA ARG A 222 -6.41 -6.57 13.14
C ARG A 222 -6.71 -8.03 12.85
N LYS A 223 -7.98 -8.43 12.85
CA LYS A 223 -8.39 -9.82 12.58
C LYS A 223 -8.68 -10.06 11.10
N GLY A 224 -8.98 -9.02 10.32
CA GLY A 224 -9.45 -9.17 8.96
C GLY A 224 -8.46 -8.81 7.85
N LEU A 225 -7.27 -8.31 8.19
CA LEU A 225 -6.19 -8.08 7.22
C LEU A 225 -5.70 -9.40 6.59
N ASP A 226 -5.51 -9.39 5.27
CA ASP A 226 -4.91 -10.51 4.53
C ASP A 226 -3.38 -10.54 4.62
N TYR A 227 -2.74 -9.36 4.63
CA TYR A 227 -1.29 -9.19 4.78
C TYR A 227 -0.97 -8.09 5.80
N LEU A 228 0.01 -8.35 6.66
CA LEU A 228 0.66 -7.37 7.51
C LEU A 228 2.15 -7.38 7.22
N LEU A 229 2.66 -6.22 6.83
CA LEU A 229 4.00 -6.07 6.32
C LEU A 229 4.80 -5.09 7.18
N VAL A 230 6.12 -5.22 7.12
CA VAL A 230 7.05 -4.35 7.84
C VAL A 230 7.96 -3.62 6.84
N SER A 231 7.98 -2.30 6.92
CA SER A 231 9.02 -1.46 6.33
C SER A 231 10.22 -1.40 7.28
N TYR A 232 11.42 -1.61 6.72
CA TYR A 232 12.66 -1.49 7.47
C TYR A 232 13.86 -1.06 6.62
N TYR A 233 14.56 -0.04 7.12
CA TYR A 233 15.84 0.43 6.59
C TYR A 233 16.86 0.44 7.73
N GLU A 234 18.00 -0.24 7.57
CA GLU A 234 19.03 -0.32 8.63
C GLU A 234 19.55 1.07 9.01
N GLU A 235 19.61 1.98 8.03
CA GLU A 235 20.19 3.32 8.18
C GLU A 235 19.30 4.29 8.99
N ASP A 236 18.03 3.95 9.22
CA ASP A 236 17.09 4.85 9.87
C ASP A 236 17.24 4.88 11.40
N CYS A 237 17.51 3.72 11.99
CA CYS A 237 17.40 3.52 13.44
C CYS A 237 18.70 2.96 14.02
N ASN A 238 19.77 3.78 13.96
CA ASN A 238 21.08 3.51 14.56
C ASN A 238 21.73 2.20 14.10
N ASP A 239 21.57 1.79 12.83
CA ASP A 239 22.09 0.53 12.28
C ASP A 239 21.63 -0.71 13.06
N LEU A 240 20.46 -0.64 13.70
CA LEU A 240 19.89 -1.76 14.44
C LEU A 240 19.74 -2.97 13.49
N LYS A 241 19.83 -4.18 14.04
CA LYS A 241 19.46 -5.42 13.34
C LYS A 241 18.49 -6.18 14.24
N PRO A 242 17.17 -6.06 13.99
CA PRO A 242 16.17 -6.63 14.87
C PRO A 242 16.26 -8.16 14.94
N ASP A 243 15.79 -8.72 16.06
CA ASP A 243 15.39 -10.13 16.09
C ASP A 243 14.09 -10.28 15.29
N TRP A 244 14.23 -10.47 13.98
CA TRP A 244 13.08 -10.58 13.07
C TRP A 244 12.18 -11.77 13.41
N GLN A 245 12.72 -12.86 13.96
CA GLN A 245 11.92 -14.00 14.39
C GLN A 245 10.98 -13.58 15.53
N GLY A 246 11.52 -12.94 16.57
CA GLY A 246 10.73 -12.41 17.68
C GLY A 246 9.71 -11.36 17.22
N VAL A 247 10.09 -10.48 16.31
CA VAL A 247 9.19 -9.45 15.75
C VAL A 247 8.00 -10.08 15.03
N PHE A 248 8.24 -11.00 14.09
CA PHE A 248 7.15 -11.62 13.34
C PHE A 248 6.30 -12.57 14.19
N ASN A 249 6.86 -13.25 15.19
CA ASN A 249 6.06 -14.02 16.15
C ASN A 249 5.06 -13.11 16.89
N ARG A 250 5.53 -11.97 17.41
CA ARG A 250 4.67 -11.01 18.13
C ARG A 250 3.62 -10.38 17.21
N LEU A 251 3.98 -10.04 15.96
CA LEU A 251 3.01 -9.56 14.97
C LEU A 251 1.96 -10.64 14.66
N GLY A 252 2.36 -11.91 14.56
CA GLY A 252 1.46 -13.04 14.34
C GLY A 252 0.44 -13.26 15.46
N GLU A 253 0.76 -12.92 16.70
CA GLU A 253 -0.17 -12.94 17.83
C GLU A 253 -1.18 -11.79 17.75
N LEU A 254 -0.72 -10.58 17.40
CA LEU A 254 -1.55 -9.38 17.30
C LEU A 254 -2.50 -9.42 16.09
N PHE A 255 -2.09 -10.09 15.01
CA PHE A 255 -2.80 -10.23 13.74
C PHE A 255 -2.94 -11.72 13.37
N PRO A 256 -3.93 -12.43 13.96
CA PRO A 256 -3.97 -13.89 13.96
C PRO A 256 -4.21 -14.53 12.58
N HIS A 257 -4.70 -13.75 11.61
CA HIS A 257 -5.08 -14.25 10.27
C HIS A 257 -4.21 -13.71 9.14
N ALA A 258 -3.45 -12.64 9.38
CA ALA A 258 -2.64 -12.01 8.35
C ALA A 258 -1.44 -12.88 7.98
N LYS A 259 -1.11 -12.90 6.68
CA LYS A 259 0.22 -13.31 6.22
C LYS A 259 1.23 -12.22 6.59
N LEU A 260 2.42 -12.63 7.00
CA LEU A 260 3.44 -11.74 7.54
C LEU A 260 4.62 -11.61 6.58
N GLY A 261 5.18 -10.43 6.46
CA GLY A 261 6.33 -10.22 5.59
C GLY A 261 6.96 -8.84 5.74
N PHE A 262 7.93 -8.56 4.88
CA PHE A 262 8.46 -7.21 4.70
C PHE A 262 7.73 -6.53 3.55
N GLY A 263 7.30 -5.29 3.78
CA GLY A 263 6.63 -4.42 2.81
C GLY A 263 7.58 -3.43 2.15
N GLU A 264 8.70 -3.14 2.81
CA GLU A 264 9.81 -2.39 2.25
C GLU A 264 11.12 -2.83 2.89
N VAL A 265 12.15 -2.98 2.06
CA VAL A 265 13.55 -3.08 2.47
C VAL A 265 14.42 -2.34 1.46
N GLY A 266 15.55 -1.81 1.92
CA GLY A 266 16.48 -1.14 1.03
C GLY A 266 17.62 -0.48 1.78
N ILE A 267 18.59 0.02 1.02
CA ILE A 267 19.72 0.79 1.54
C ILE A 267 20.19 1.79 0.49
N LYS A 268 20.65 2.97 0.91
CA LYS A 268 21.15 4.00 -0.01
C LYS A 268 22.61 3.79 -0.36
N ASP A 269 23.42 3.32 0.60
CA ASP A 269 24.83 2.99 0.38
C ASP A 269 24.98 1.95 -0.74
N THR A 270 25.52 2.40 -1.88
CA THR A 270 25.66 1.62 -3.11
C THR A 270 26.54 0.39 -2.93
N ASP A 271 27.56 0.47 -2.08
CA ASP A 271 28.55 -0.59 -1.90
C ASP A 271 27.98 -1.73 -1.03
N ARG A 272 26.95 -1.43 -0.24
CA ARG A 272 26.25 -2.40 0.62
C ARG A 272 25.04 -3.06 -0.04
N LYS A 273 24.51 -2.52 -1.14
CA LYS A 273 23.24 -2.98 -1.75
C LYS A 273 23.22 -4.47 -2.06
N ALA A 274 24.30 -5.02 -2.64
CA ALA A 274 24.37 -6.44 -3.01
C ALA A 274 24.22 -7.35 -1.78
N ASN A 275 25.06 -7.14 -0.77
CA ASN A 275 25.05 -7.93 0.47
C ASN A 275 23.73 -7.76 1.24
N TYR A 276 23.19 -6.54 1.27
CA TYR A 276 21.91 -6.26 1.91
C TYR A 276 20.78 -7.03 1.20
N LEU A 277 20.69 -6.93 -0.13
CA LEU A 277 19.68 -7.63 -0.93
C LEU A 277 19.72 -9.13 -0.68
N GLU A 278 20.90 -9.75 -0.79
CA GLU A 278 21.06 -11.18 -0.52
C GLU A 278 20.62 -11.55 0.89
N SER A 279 21.02 -10.77 1.90
CA SER A 279 20.69 -11.03 3.31
C SER A 279 19.18 -11.01 3.56
N TYR A 280 18.45 -10.04 3.02
CA TYR A 280 17.01 -9.93 3.25
C TYR A 280 16.22 -10.92 2.40
N TYR A 281 16.50 -11.06 1.09
CA TYR A 281 15.74 -11.98 0.23
C TYR A 281 15.98 -13.47 0.55
N THR A 282 17.12 -13.80 1.18
CA THR A 282 17.40 -15.18 1.63
C THR A 282 16.98 -15.43 3.08
N MET A 283 16.53 -14.40 3.81
CA MET A 283 16.11 -14.52 5.20
C MET A 283 15.05 -15.62 5.38
N ARG A 284 15.16 -16.32 6.51
CA ARG A 284 14.22 -17.37 6.93
C ARG A 284 13.67 -17.02 8.29
N ILE A 285 12.35 -17.00 8.38
CA ILE A 285 11.59 -16.83 9.62
C ILE A 285 10.73 -18.07 9.77
N ASP A 286 10.89 -18.78 10.88
CA ASP A 286 10.10 -19.95 11.22
C ASP A 286 8.76 -19.50 11.83
N HIS A 287 7.85 -19.09 10.95
CA HIS A 287 6.48 -18.77 11.31
C HIS A 287 5.55 -19.22 10.18
N PRO A 288 4.47 -19.98 10.45
CA PRO A 288 3.67 -20.66 9.41
C PRO A 288 2.94 -19.69 8.46
N ARG A 289 2.77 -18.44 8.86
CA ARG A 289 2.17 -17.38 8.02
C ARG A 289 3.19 -16.40 7.44
N TYR A 290 4.49 -16.61 7.67
CA TYR A 290 5.52 -15.78 7.07
C TYR A 290 5.67 -16.10 5.58
N VAL A 291 5.64 -15.07 4.74
CA VAL A 291 5.62 -15.22 3.28
C VAL A 291 6.71 -14.42 2.57
N GLY A 292 7.71 -13.90 3.28
CA GLY A 292 8.76 -13.09 2.67
C GLY A 292 8.26 -11.68 2.36
N GLY A 293 8.03 -11.35 1.09
CA GLY A 293 7.79 -9.97 0.65
C GLY A 293 9.13 -9.36 0.26
N HIS A 294 9.83 -8.76 1.22
CA HIS A 294 11.15 -8.13 0.99
C HIS A 294 11.12 -7.16 -0.19
N PHE A 295 10.07 -6.35 -0.31
CA PHE A 295 9.94 -5.44 -1.45
C PHE A 295 11.11 -4.47 -1.48
N TRP A 296 12.02 -4.65 -2.45
CA TRP A 296 13.14 -3.76 -2.65
C TRP A 296 12.65 -2.41 -3.14
N TRP A 297 12.71 -1.41 -2.27
CA TRP A 297 12.15 -0.09 -2.51
C TRP A 297 12.70 0.57 -3.79
N TYR A 298 14.00 0.40 -4.05
CA TYR A 298 14.71 1.06 -5.14
C TYR A 298 14.76 0.24 -6.43
N TYR A 299 13.83 -0.70 -6.69
CA TYR A 299 13.99 -1.67 -7.80
C TYR A 299 14.10 -0.97 -9.15
N ARG A 300 13.27 0.05 -9.37
CA ARG A 300 13.33 0.87 -10.59
C ARG A 300 14.72 1.50 -10.79
N GLN A 301 15.28 2.10 -9.74
CA GLN A 301 16.57 2.79 -9.78
C GLN A 301 17.73 1.81 -9.92
N ASP A 302 17.64 0.65 -9.26
CA ASP A 302 18.77 -0.28 -9.10
C ASP A 302 18.80 -1.40 -10.13
N MET A 303 17.65 -1.76 -10.70
CA MET A 303 17.49 -3.01 -11.45
C MET A 303 16.75 -2.83 -12.79
N VAL A 304 16.36 -1.60 -13.13
CA VAL A 304 15.91 -1.25 -14.49
C VAL A 304 17.02 -0.50 -15.22
N SER A 305 17.60 -1.03 -16.31
CA SER A 305 17.30 -2.29 -17.00
C SER A 305 17.95 -3.54 -16.38
N LYS A 306 17.53 -4.72 -16.85
CA LYS A 306 18.03 -6.06 -16.43
C LYS A 306 19.54 -6.30 -16.59
N THR A 307 20.24 -5.41 -17.28
CA THR A 307 21.70 -5.45 -17.44
C THR A 307 22.46 -4.94 -16.21
N LYS A 308 21.76 -4.36 -15.23
CA LYS A 308 22.37 -3.88 -13.99
C LYS A 308 22.78 -5.04 -13.09
N LEU A 309 23.91 -4.88 -12.39
CA LEU A 309 24.47 -5.91 -11.52
C LEU A 309 23.47 -6.40 -10.44
N LEU A 310 22.78 -5.47 -9.78
CA LEU A 310 21.81 -5.82 -8.73
C LEU A 310 20.62 -6.63 -9.26
N TRP A 311 20.23 -6.43 -10.53
CA TRP A 311 19.19 -7.25 -11.15
C TRP A 311 19.66 -8.72 -11.25
N SER A 312 20.89 -8.95 -11.74
CA SER A 312 21.45 -10.30 -11.85
C SER A 312 21.62 -10.97 -10.49
N ILE A 313 21.98 -10.21 -9.46
CA ILE A 313 22.09 -10.71 -8.08
C ILE A 313 20.70 -11.12 -7.57
N LEU A 314 19.69 -10.26 -7.73
CA LEU A 314 18.32 -10.60 -7.37
C LEU A 314 17.86 -11.87 -8.10
N ASP A 315 18.03 -11.94 -9.42
CA ASP A 315 17.61 -13.12 -10.19
C ASP A 315 18.27 -14.40 -9.70
N ASN A 316 19.57 -14.36 -9.38
CA ASN A 316 20.28 -15.50 -8.82
C ASN A 316 19.72 -15.93 -7.44
N VAL A 317 19.42 -14.97 -6.57
CA VAL A 317 18.78 -15.24 -5.27
C VAL A 317 17.40 -15.89 -5.49
N LEU A 318 16.60 -15.37 -6.42
CA LEU A 318 15.28 -15.91 -6.74
C LEU A 318 15.34 -17.34 -7.30
N ARG A 319 16.32 -17.67 -8.15
CA ARG A 319 16.54 -19.04 -8.66
C ARG A 319 16.82 -20.05 -7.55
N GLY A 320 17.48 -19.62 -6.48
CA GLY A 320 17.81 -20.45 -5.32
C GLY A 320 16.65 -20.67 -4.34
N ARG A 321 15.48 -20.09 -4.59
CA ARG A 321 14.30 -20.11 -3.69
C ARG A 321 13.15 -20.99 -4.17
#